data_AF-A0A7X5KRX7-F1
#
_entry.id   AF-A0A7X5KRX7-F1
#
_cell.length_a   1.000
_cell.length_b   1.000
_cell.length_c   1.000
_cell.angle_alpha   90.00
_cell.angle_beta   90.00
_cell.angle_gamma   90.00
#
_symmetry.space_group_name_H-M   'P 1'
#
loop_
_entity.id
_entity.type
_entity.pdbx_description
1 polymer ?
#
loop_
_entity_poly.entity_id
_entity_poly.type
_entity_poly.pdbx_seq_one_letter_code
_entity_poly.pdbx_strand_id
1 'polypeptide(L)'
;MNETENNTKREKKLYHKWWIWVIGLIALIFIFRIGSSTIEKAMTKDIPNVMGVNYIDAESILKENGFKVSSVETDASSILSNDTHNRSVKKDEVFKINNETSPNYNYGRTKDKKITIYYAKDDYTYNKPVASTTPAPTAKSVDSNETASTSNTSSNWKQFLKDYEGWVDSYITFMEKYKENPSDTALIAEYGKFMADTADWATKAQKYEDDLKEMSPDDVAEYTKTMARIIGKLSDIAK
;
A
#
# COMPACT_ATOMS: atom_id res chain seq x y z
N MET A 1 8.68 -49.46 24.23
CA MET A 1 9.08 -48.19 24.86
C MET A 1 9.09 -47.02 23.84
N ASN A 2 8.28 -47.06 22.76
CA ASN A 2 8.40 -46.12 21.61
C ASN A 2 7.08 -45.42 21.21
N GLU A 3 5.99 -45.61 21.95
CA GLU A 3 4.68 -45.01 21.63
C GLU A 3 4.47 -43.65 22.29
N THR A 4 5.00 -43.46 23.50
CA THR A 4 4.92 -42.19 24.23
C THR A 4 5.78 -41.10 23.61
N GLU A 5 7.02 -41.39 23.21
CA GLU A 5 7.92 -40.40 22.57
C GLU A 5 7.42 -39.91 21.20
N ASN A 6 6.80 -40.78 20.40
CA ASN A 6 6.27 -40.40 19.08
C ASN A 6 5.00 -39.54 19.17
N ASN A 7 4.19 -39.73 20.22
CA ASN A 7 2.98 -38.93 20.44
C ASN A 7 3.32 -37.52 20.94
N THR A 8 4.29 -37.39 21.86
CA THR A 8 4.75 -36.06 22.33
C THR A 8 5.40 -35.24 21.20
N LYS A 9 6.03 -35.89 20.22
CA LYS A 9 6.69 -35.22 19.08
C LYS A 9 5.70 -34.75 18.00
N ARG A 10 4.53 -35.39 17.87
CA ARG A 10 3.47 -35.00 16.91
C ARG A 10 2.57 -33.89 17.46
N GLU A 11 2.22 -33.90 18.74
CA GLU A 11 1.41 -32.82 19.34
C GLU A 11 2.15 -31.46 19.37
N LYS A 12 3.47 -31.47 19.62
CA LYS A 12 4.29 -30.25 19.65
C LYS A 12 4.32 -29.46 18.34
N LYS A 13 4.12 -30.11 17.17
CA LYS A 13 4.11 -29.44 15.86
C LYS A 13 2.79 -28.72 15.55
N LEU A 14 1.68 -29.17 16.12
CA LEU A 14 0.34 -28.63 15.84
C LEU A 14 0.07 -27.35 16.64
N TYR A 15 0.49 -27.32 17.91
CA TYR A 15 0.36 -26.14 18.79
C TYR A 15 1.13 -24.91 18.29
N HIS A 16 2.23 -25.11 17.57
CA HIS A 16 3.07 -24.04 17.07
C HIS A 16 2.48 -23.29 15.87
N LYS A 17 1.66 -23.96 15.05
CA LYS A 17 1.10 -23.37 13.83
C LYS A 17 -0.22 -22.65 14.09
N TRP A 18 -1.13 -23.24 14.87
CA TRP A 18 -2.45 -22.67 15.14
C TRP A 18 -2.38 -21.26 15.75
N TRP A 19 -1.38 -20.99 16.58
CA TRP A 19 -1.24 -19.70 17.25
C TRP A 19 -0.85 -18.55 16.32
N ILE A 20 -0.04 -18.83 15.30
CA ILE A 20 0.27 -17.85 14.25
C ILE A 20 -1.01 -17.50 13.46
N TRP A 21 -1.88 -18.49 13.24
CA TRP A 21 -3.20 -18.24 12.64
C TRP A 21 -4.10 -17.40 13.54
N VAL A 22 -4.07 -17.57 14.87
CA VAL A 22 -4.87 -16.76 15.80
C VAL A 22 -4.40 -15.30 15.84
N ILE A 23 -3.08 -15.06 15.96
CA ILE A 23 -2.53 -13.68 15.97
C ILE A 23 -2.74 -13.03 14.59
N GLY A 24 -2.52 -13.78 13.50
CA GLY A 24 -2.80 -13.32 12.14
C GLY A 24 -4.29 -13.04 11.90
N LEU A 25 -5.20 -13.83 12.48
CA LEU A 25 -6.65 -13.63 12.39
C LEU A 25 -7.07 -12.35 13.12
N ILE A 26 -6.47 -12.03 14.27
CA ILE A 26 -6.71 -10.76 14.97
C ILE A 26 -6.29 -9.58 14.07
N ALA A 27 -5.11 -9.66 13.44
CA ALA A 27 -4.65 -8.65 12.49
C ALA A 27 -5.56 -8.52 11.25
N LEU A 28 -6.14 -9.63 10.77
CA LEU A 28 -7.09 -9.63 9.64
C LEU A 28 -8.46 -9.07 10.02
N ILE A 29 -8.98 -9.37 11.22
CA ILE A 29 -10.21 -8.77 11.74
C ILE A 29 -10.06 -7.25 11.77
N PHE A 30 -8.90 -6.77 12.20
CA PHE A 30 -8.56 -5.34 12.21
C PHE A 30 -8.59 -4.69 10.82
N ILE A 31 -8.09 -5.36 9.78
CA ILE A 31 -8.10 -4.84 8.40
C ILE A 31 -9.51 -4.91 7.80
N PHE A 32 -10.23 -6.02 8.02
CA PHE A 32 -11.58 -6.23 7.46
C PHE A 32 -12.61 -5.22 8.00
N ARG A 33 -12.36 -4.65 9.19
CA ARG A 33 -13.24 -3.65 9.83
C ARG A 33 -13.04 -2.24 9.25
N ILE A 34 -11.90 -1.94 8.63
CA ILE A 34 -11.72 -0.70 7.85
C ILE A 34 -12.50 -0.88 6.55
N GLY A 35 -13.39 0.07 6.24
CA GLY A 35 -14.24 -0.01 5.05
C GLY A 35 -13.39 -0.22 3.79
N SER A 36 -13.80 -1.16 2.93
CA SER A 36 -13.04 -1.51 1.71
C SER A 36 -12.77 -0.30 0.81
N SER A 37 -13.73 0.62 0.71
CA SER A 37 -13.56 1.88 -0.05
C SER A 37 -12.51 2.83 0.55
N THR A 38 -12.35 2.85 1.87
CA THR A 38 -11.33 3.65 2.56
C THR A 38 -9.95 3.05 2.35
N ILE A 39 -9.84 1.71 2.45
CA ILE A 39 -8.60 0.98 2.12
C ILE A 39 -8.23 1.22 0.66
N GLU A 40 -9.20 1.18 -0.26
CA GLU A 40 -8.95 1.45 -1.67
C GLU A 40 -8.43 2.86 -1.91
N LYS A 41 -9.06 3.88 -1.29
CA LYS A 41 -8.60 5.27 -1.38
C LYS A 41 -7.20 5.46 -0.79
N ALA A 42 -6.91 4.80 0.34
CA ALA A 42 -5.61 4.83 1.00
C ALA A 42 -4.49 4.17 0.16
N MET A 43 -4.84 3.13 -0.59
CA MET A 43 -3.88 2.44 -1.46
C MET A 43 -3.72 3.10 -2.83
N THR A 44 -4.66 3.94 -3.26
CA THR A 44 -4.53 4.71 -4.50
C THR A 44 -3.68 5.95 -4.28
N LYS A 45 -2.59 6.08 -5.05
CA LYS A 45 -1.78 7.31 -5.08
C LYS A 45 -2.02 8.07 -6.38
N ASP A 46 -2.13 9.39 -6.27
CA ASP A 46 -2.22 10.30 -7.41
C ASP A 46 -0.88 10.31 -8.17
N ILE A 47 -0.96 10.16 -9.48
CA ILE A 47 0.20 10.14 -10.37
C ILE A 47 0.54 11.60 -10.75
N PRO A 48 1.77 12.09 -10.44
CA PRO A 48 2.23 13.40 -10.90
C PRO A 48 2.16 13.51 -12.43
N ASN A 49 1.75 14.67 -12.94
CA ASN A 49 1.79 14.91 -14.37
C ASN A 49 3.26 15.07 -14.83
N VAL A 50 3.76 14.08 -15.56
CA VAL A 50 5.09 14.10 -16.18
C VAL A 50 5.02 14.14 -17.71
N MET A 51 3.86 14.45 -18.28
CA MET A 51 3.71 14.59 -19.74
C MET A 51 4.53 15.78 -20.25
N GLY A 52 5.27 15.57 -21.34
CA GLY A 52 6.19 16.56 -21.92
C GLY A 52 7.49 16.74 -21.13
N VAL A 53 7.67 16.04 -20.00
CA VAL A 53 8.93 16.04 -19.25
C VAL A 53 9.89 15.05 -19.89
N ASN A 54 11.19 15.34 -19.85
CA ASN A 54 12.22 14.39 -20.24
C ASN A 54 12.10 13.10 -19.41
N TYR A 55 12.23 11.93 -20.04
CA TYR A 55 11.96 10.65 -19.37
C TYR A 55 12.84 10.40 -18.14
N ILE A 56 14.06 10.94 -18.09
CA ILE A 56 14.98 10.79 -16.95
C ILE A 56 14.41 11.53 -15.73
N ASP A 57 14.02 12.79 -15.93
CA ASP A 57 13.41 13.62 -14.88
C ASP A 57 12.05 13.07 -14.47
N ALA A 58 11.26 12.60 -15.44
CA ALA A 58 9.98 11.93 -15.20
C ALA A 58 10.15 10.69 -14.33
N GLU A 59 11.16 9.85 -14.60
CA GLU A 59 11.48 8.71 -13.76
C GLU A 59 11.86 9.13 -12.34
N SER A 60 12.67 10.18 -12.18
CA SER A 60 13.07 10.67 -10.85
C SER A 60 11.84 11.12 -10.05
N ILE A 61 11.00 11.97 -10.65
CA ILE A 61 9.77 12.48 -10.03
C ILE A 61 8.86 11.31 -9.60
N LEU A 62 8.66 10.32 -10.46
CA LEU A 62 7.79 9.19 -10.16
C LEU A 62 8.40 8.25 -9.11
N LYS A 63 9.71 7.98 -9.16
CA LYS A 63 10.42 7.15 -8.17
C LYS A 63 10.47 7.82 -6.79
N GLU A 64 10.70 9.13 -6.73
CA GLU A 64 10.62 9.94 -5.50
C GLU A 64 9.20 9.89 -4.91
N ASN A 65 8.19 9.85 -5.76
CA ASN A 65 6.80 9.64 -5.36
C ASN A 65 6.47 8.17 -5.04
N GLY A 66 7.46 7.27 -5.00
CA GLY A 66 7.30 5.88 -4.57
C GLY A 66 6.62 4.98 -5.60
N PHE A 67 6.64 5.37 -6.88
CA PHE A 67 6.19 4.54 -7.98
C PHE A 67 7.32 3.65 -8.50
N LYS A 68 6.96 2.43 -8.91
CA LYS A 68 7.80 1.52 -9.68
C LYS A 68 7.58 1.83 -11.16
N VAL A 69 8.58 2.42 -11.80
CA VAL A 69 8.48 2.95 -13.16
C VAL A 69 9.11 1.99 -14.17
N SER A 70 8.40 1.75 -15.26
CA SER A 70 8.91 1.11 -16.48
C SER A 70 8.91 2.14 -17.61
N SER A 71 10.05 2.36 -18.25
CA SER A 71 10.20 3.27 -19.38
C SER A 71 10.23 2.52 -20.70
N VAL A 72 9.46 2.97 -21.69
CA VAL A 72 9.38 2.34 -23.01
C VAL A 72 9.66 3.37 -24.10
N GLU A 73 10.78 3.23 -24.80
CA GLU A 73 11.07 4.02 -26.01
C GLU A 73 10.03 3.68 -27.08
N THR A 74 9.35 4.70 -27.62
CA THR A 74 8.25 4.47 -28.55
C THR A 74 8.25 5.50 -29.66
N ASP A 75 7.93 5.06 -30.88
CA ASP A 75 7.65 5.95 -31.99
C ASP A 75 6.33 6.68 -31.71
N ALA A 76 6.42 7.98 -31.42
CA ALA A 76 5.27 8.81 -31.08
C ALA A 76 4.22 8.82 -32.21
N SER A 77 4.61 8.66 -33.47
CA SER A 77 3.68 8.62 -34.61
C SER A 77 2.74 7.41 -34.55
N SER A 78 3.20 6.27 -34.01
CA SER A 78 2.41 5.05 -33.89
C SER A 78 1.22 5.17 -32.92
N ILE A 79 1.26 6.16 -32.03
CA ILE A 79 0.25 6.39 -31.00
C ILE A 79 -0.47 7.73 -31.22
N LEU A 80 0.28 8.81 -31.46
CA LEU A 80 -0.25 10.16 -31.55
C LEU A 80 -0.88 10.50 -32.91
N SER A 81 -0.68 9.69 -33.96
CA SER A 81 -1.33 9.92 -35.26
C SER A 81 -2.85 9.84 -35.19
N ASN A 82 -3.40 9.07 -34.24
CA ASN A 82 -4.83 8.91 -34.02
C ASN A 82 -5.32 9.56 -32.73
N ASP A 83 -4.46 10.36 -32.08
CA ASP A 83 -4.79 11.00 -30.80
C ASP A 83 -5.62 12.27 -31.00
N THR A 84 -6.54 12.54 -30.07
CA THR A 84 -7.47 13.67 -30.16
C THR A 84 -6.83 15.00 -29.72
N HIS A 85 -5.64 14.95 -29.14
CA HIS A 85 -4.96 16.10 -28.53
C HIS A 85 -4.06 16.89 -29.48
N ASN A 86 -3.84 16.41 -30.72
CA ASN A 86 -3.24 17.19 -31.80
C ASN A 86 -1.94 17.93 -31.41
N ARG A 87 -0.99 17.21 -30.79
CA ARG A 87 0.25 17.81 -30.25
C ARG A 87 1.51 17.26 -30.90
N SER A 88 2.55 18.10 -30.92
CA SER A 88 3.92 17.70 -31.19
C SER A 88 4.61 17.27 -29.90
N VAL A 89 5.59 16.37 -30.00
CA VAL A 89 6.43 15.93 -28.87
C VAL A 89 7.88 15.88 -29.34
N LYS A 90 8.81 16.25 -28.47
CA LYS A 90 10.24 16.13 -28.77
C LYS A 90 10.76 14.77 -28.36
N LYS A 91 11.88 14.38 -28.95
CA LYS A 91 12.67 13.24 -28.52
C LYS A 91 12.90 13.28 -27.00
N ASP A 92 12.84 12.11 -26.38
CA ASP A 92 13.00 11.85 -24.95
C ASP A 92 11.88 12.41 -24.05
N GLU A 93 10.88 13.12 -24.60
CA GLU A 93 9.72 13.57 -23.82
C GLU A 93 8.70 12.44 -23.62
N VAL A 94 8.16 12.36 -22.41
CA VAL A 94 7.06 11.44 -22.10
C VAL A 94 5.78 11.93 -22.77
N PHE A 95 5.15 11.08 -23.55
CA PHE A 95 3.92 11.42 -24.27
C PHE A 95 2.75 10.46 -23.99
N LYS A 96 2.96 9.43 -23.17
CA LYS A 96 1.89 8.55 -22.71
C LYS A 96 2.25 7.94 -21.37
N ILE A 97 1.26 7.83 -20.50
CA ILE A 97 1.40 7.20 -19.19
C ILE A 97 0.34 6.10 -19.10
N ASN A 98 0.77 4.85 -18.90
CA ASN A 98 -0.07 3.65 -18.94
C ASN A 98 -0.87 3.55 -20.26
N ASN A 99 -2.17 3.88 -20.26
CA ASN A 99 -3.03 3.91 -21.44
C ASN A 99 -3.52 5.31 -21.81
N GLU A 100 -2.99 6.35 -21.17
CA GLU A 100 -3.48 7.72 -21.30
C GLU A 100 -2.50 8.58 -22.09
N THR A 101 -3.04 9.30 -23.08
CA THR A 101 -2.30 10.19 -23.96
C THR A 101 -2.63 11.65 -23.70
N SER A 102 -3.62 11.99 -22.88
CA SER A 102 -3.98 13.37 -22.57
C SER A 102 -2.81 14.17 -21.99
N PRO A 103 -2.45 15.34 -22.57
CA PRO A 103 -1.41 16.20 -22.01
C PRO A 103 -1.81 16.76 -20.64
N ASN A 104 -3.11 16.90 -20.42
CA ASN A 104 -3.68 17.31 -19.14
C ASN A 104 -3.93 16.10 -18.25
N TYR A 105 -2.94 15.20 -18.15
CA TYR A 105 -3.02 14.03 -17.30
C TYR A 105 -2.98 14.43 -15.83
N ASN A 106 -4.13 14.51 -15.16
CA ASN A 106 -4.24 14.83 -13.73
C ASN A 106 -5.13 13.84 -12.96
N TYR A 107 -5.64 12.78 -13.60
CA TYR A 107 -6.59 11.84 -13.00
C TYR A 107 -6.05 10.41 -12.84
N GLY A 108 -4.77 10.19 -13.15
CA GLY A 108 -4.13 8.90 -12.96
C GLY A 108 -4.04 8.51 -11.50
N ARG A 109 -4.71 7.42 -11.11
CA ARG A 109 -4.50 6.77 -9.82
C ARG A 109 -4.09 5.33 -10.05
N THR A 110 -3.11 4.86 -9.29
CA THR A 110 -2.76 3.43 -9.29
C THR A 110 -2.72 2.87 -7.87
N LYS A 111 -3.23 1.65 -7.72
CA LYS A 111 -3.20 0.84 -6.49
C LYS A 111 -1.87 0.09 -6.33
N ASP A 112 -1.27 -0.38 -7.43
CA ASP A 112 -0.07 -1.22 -7.40
C ASP A 112 1.24 -0.40 -7.45
N LYS A 113 1.11 0.93 -7.55
CA LYS A 113 2.20 1.88 -7.70
C LYS A 113 3.10 1.58 -8.89
N LYS A 114 2.64 0.78 -9.87
CA LYS A 114 3.36 0.52 -11.12
C LYS A 114 2.89 1.50 -12.17
N ILE A 115 3.85 2.10 -12.86
CA ILE A 115 3.59 3.05 -13.93
C ILE A 115 4.47 2.68 -15.11
N THR A 116 3.88 2.67 -16.31
CA THR A 116 4.63 2.62 -17.56
C THR A 116 4.59 3.99 -18.22
N ILE A 117 5.76 4.60 -18.42
CA ILE A 117 5.90 5.82 -19.22
C ILE A 117 6.39 5.44 -20.62
N TYR A 118 5.84 6.11 -21.62
CA TYR A 118 6.28 5.97 -23.01
C TYR A 118 6.87 7.31 -23.43
N TYR A 119 8.13 7.28 -23.86
CA TYR A 119 8.86 8.47 -24.29
C TYR A 119 9.19 8.41 -25.77
N ALA A 120 9.26 9.58 -26.39
CA ALA A 120 9.43 9.69 -27.83
C ALA A 120 10.84 9.28 -28.25
N LYS A 121 10.91 8.31 -29.15
CA LYS A 121 12.16 7.88 -29.77
C LYS A 121 12.85 9.01 -30.54
N ASP A 122 12.04 9.78 -31.28
CA ASP A 122 12.46 10.88 -32.15
C ASP A 122 11.41 12.01 -32.08
N ASP A 123 11.76 13.19 -32.58
CA ASP A 123 10.85 14.33 -32.67
C ASP A 123 9.62 13.99 -33.53
N TYR A 124 8.43 14.24 -33.00
CA TYR A 124 7.17 14.11 -33.73
C TYR A 124 6.50 15.48 -33.83
N THR A 125 6.28 15.91 -35.06
CA THR A 125 5.52 17.12 -35.36
C THR A 125 4.13 16.76 -35.84
N TYR A 126 3.11 17.21 -35.12
CA TYR A 126 1.74 17.09 -35.59
C TYR A 126 1.48 18.08 -36.72
N ASN A 127 1.19 17.55 -37.90
CA ASN A 127 0.77 18.34 -39.05
C ASN A 127 -0.76 18.40 -39.07
N LYS A 128 -1.31 19.51 -38.57
CA LYS A 128 -2.75 19.76 -38.60
C LYS A 128 -3.26 19.72 -40.05
N PRO A 129 -4.24 18.87 -40.40
CA PRO A 129 -4.95 18.99 -41.67
C PRO A 129 -5.61 20.37 -41.75
N VAL A 130 -5.31 21.14 -42.80
CA VAL A 130 -5.79 22.53 -42.95
C VAL A 130 -7.29 22.52 -43.25
N ALA A 131 -8.10 22.93 -42.26
CA ALA A 131 -9.43 23.51 -42.47
C ALA A 131 -9.84 24.46 -41.31
N SER A 132 -9.92 25.74 -41.68
CA SER A 132 -10.85 26.82 -41.29
C SER A 132 -11.15 27.20 -39.83
N THR A 133 -10.84 28.47 -39.54
CA THR A 133 -11.03 29.32 -38.36
C THR A 133 -12.50 29.55 -37.94
N THR A 134 -12.78 29.70 -36.62
CA THR A 134 -13.66 30.73 -35.94
C THR A 134 -13.93 30.32 -34.45
N PRO A 135 -14.08 31.25 -33.47
CA PRO A 135 -13.51 31.13 -32.12
C PRO A 135 -14.48 30.75 -30.97
N ALA A 136 -13.88 30.52 -29.79
CA ALA A 136 -14.47 30.16 -28.48
C ALA A 136 -15.33 31.27 -27.83
N PRO A 137 -16.13 30.90 -26.80
CA PRO A 137 -15.95 31.46 -25.44
C PRO A 137 -16.08 30.39 -24.34
N THR A 138 -15.19 30.29 -23.35
CA THR A 138 -15.09 31.03 -22.07
C THR A 138 -15.37 30.10 -20.89
N ALA A 139 -14.41 30.08 -19.96
CA ALA A 139 -14.38 29.32 -18.72
C ALA A 139 -15.40 29.81 -17.68
N LYS A 140 -15.83 28.89 -16.80
CA LYS A 140 -16.36 29.24 -15.47
C LYS A 140 -15.78 28.28 -14.43
N SER A 141 -15.07 28.88 -13.48
CA SER A 141 -14.44 28.26 -12.32
C SER A 141 -15.51 27.75 -11.34
N VAL A 142 -15.29 26.56 -10.78
CA VAL A 142 -16.03 26.03 -9.64
C VAL A 142 -15.35 26.54 -8.38
N ASP A 143 -16.12 27.24 -7.54
CA ASP A 143 -15.80 27.47 -6.14
C ASP A 143 -16.53 26.39 -5.32
N SER A 144 -15.79 25.73 -4.44
CA SER A 144 -16.34 24.88 -3.38
C SER A 144 -15.30 24.87 -2.27
N ASN A 145 -15.39 25.91 -1.45
CA ASN A 145 -14.82 25.93 -0.12
C ASN A 145 -15.79 25.20 0.81
N GLU A 146 -15.38 24.05 1.37
CA GLU A 146 -15.95 23.54 2.61
C GLU A 146 -14.86 22.82 3.43
N THR A 147 -14.31 23.59 4.36
CA THR A 147 -14.04 23.28 5.77
C THR A 147 -13.97 21.81 6.20
N ALA A 148 -12.82 21.41 6.76
CA ALA A 148 -12.79 20.61 7.97
C ALA A 148 -11.56 20.96 8.82
N SER A 149 -11.77 21.86 9.79
CA SER A 149 -10.87 22.04 10.92
C SER A 149 -10.93 20.83 11.86
N THR A 150 -9.76 20.45 12.37
CA THR A 150 -9.52 19.83 13.69
C THR A 150 -10.15 18.47 13.99
N SER A 151 -9.32 17.46 14.23
CA SER A 151 -8.96 17.09 15.61
C SER A 151 -7.86 16.01 15.65
N ASN A 152 -6.95 16.17 16.61
CA ASN A 152 -5.81 15.30 16.91
C ASN A 152 -6.23 13.88 17.37
N THR A 153 -6.68 13.01 16.45
CA THR A 153 -6.86 11.57 16.73
C THR A 153 -5.73 10.70 16.16
N SER A 154 -4.84 11.27 15.33
CA SER A 154 -3.77 10.55 14.64
C SER A 154 -2.67 9.94 15.53
N SER A 155 -2.67 10.23 16.84
CA SER A 155 -1.61 9.79 17.75
C SER A 155 -1.90 8.45 18.44
N ASN A 156 -3.17 8.14 18.73
CA ASN A 156 -3.50 7.00 19.61
C ASN A 156 -3.34 5.64 18.92
N TRP A 157 -3.74 5.52 17.66
CA TRP A 157 -3.61 4.27 16.91
C TRP A 157 -2.16 3.96 16.52
N LYS A 158 -1.32 4.98 16.29
CA LYS A 158 0.12 4.79 15.97
C LYS A 158 0.88 4.22 17.15
N GLN A 159 0.65 4.77 18.35
CA GLN A 159 1.23 4.25 19.58
C GLN A 159 0.73 2.82 19.84
N PHE A 160 -0.57 2.57 19.65
CA PHE A 160 -1.13 1.22 19.75
C PHE A 160 -0.45 0.22 18.81
N LEU A 161 -0.25 0.57 17.53
CA LEU A 161 0.45 -0.32 16.58
C LEU A 161 1.91 -0.53 16.94
N LYS A 162 2.60 0.50 17.44
CA LYS A 162 3.98 0.40 17.91
C LYS A 162 4.10 -0.56 19.10
N ASP A 163 3.18 -0.44 20.05
CA ASP A 163 3.13 -1.33 21.22
C ASP A 163 2.74 -2.76 20.82
N TYR A 164 1.83 -2.91 19.86
CA TYR A 164 1.43 -4.21 19.30
C TYR A 164 2.59 -4.87 18.55
N GLU A 165 3.33 -4.12 17.74
CA GLU A 165 4.53 -4.61 17.05
C GLU A 165 5.62 -5.02 18.04
N GLY A 166 5.86 -4.24 19.10
CA GLY A 166 6.82 -4.61 20.15
C GLY A 166 6.40 -5.86 20.92
N TRP A 167 5.10 -6.04 21.17
CA TRP A 167 4.56 -7.27 21.74
C TRP A 167 4.75 -8.46 20.79
N VAL A 168 4.49 -8.27 19.49
CA VAL A 168 4.76 -9.30 18.46
C VAL A 168 6.26 -9.62 18.43
N ASP A 169 7.16 -8.65 18.40
CA ASP A 169 8.62 -8.90 18.39
C ASP A 169 9.07 -9.69 19.64
N SER A 170 8.45 -9.41 20.80
CA SER A 170 8.67 -10.19 22.03
C SER A 170 8.15 -11.63 21.91
N TYR A 171 6.98 -11.80 21.30
CA TYR A 171 6.41 -13.12 20.98
C TYR A 171 7.30 -13.89 20.00
N ILE A 172 7.84 -13.24 18.97
CA ILE A 172 8.77 -13.84 18.01
C ILE A 172 10.02 -14.37 18.72
N THR A 173 10.64 -13.52 19.54
CA THR A 173 11.83 -13.88 20.33
C THR A 173 11.54 -15.04 21.29
N PHE A 174 10.37 -15.04 21.93
CA PHE A 174 9.91 -16.14 22.76
C PHE A 174 9.74 -17.43 21.95
N MET A 175 9.13 -17.36 20.76
CA MET A 175 8.88 -18.51 19.91
C MET A 175 10.18 -19.14 19.40
N GLU A 176 11.22 -18.36 19.14
CA GLU A 176 12.56 -18.87 18.82
C GLU A 176 13.14 -19.68 19.98
N LYS A 177 13.11 -19.15 21.21
CA LYS A 177 13.55 -19.88 22.41
C LYS A 177 12.74 -21.14 22.68
N TYR A 178 11.43 -21.08 22.45
CA TYR A 178 10.54 -22.23 22.59
C TYR A 178 10.82 -23.30 21.54
N LYS A 179 11.16 -22.94 20.29
CA LYS A 179 11.60 -23.90 19.26
C LYS A 179 12.86 -24.65 19.70
N GLU A 180 13.79 -23.97 20.36
CA GLU A 180 15.02 -24.58 20.85
C GLU A 180 14.79 -25.52 22.04
N ASN A 181 13.93 -25.14 23.01
CA ASN A 181 13.68 -25.91 24.23
C ASN A 181 12.18 -26.01 24.62
N PRO A 182 11.35 -26.77 23.88
CA PRO A 182 9.90 -26.78 24.06
C PRO A 182 9.40 -27.48 25.34
N SER A 183 10.29 -28.10 26.12
CA SER A 183 9.97 -28.77 27.40
C SER A 183 10.33 -27.95 28.63
N ASP A 184 10.83 -26.72 28.46
CA ASP A 184 11.11 -25.82 29.57
C ASP A 184 9.79 -25.32 30.18
N THR A 185 9.55 -25.66 31.44
CA THR A 185 8.37 -25.26 32.20
C THR A 185 8.26 -23.76 32.41
N ALA A 186 9.39 -23.02 32.41
CA ALA A 186 9.38 -21.56 32.47
C ALA A 186 8.77 -20.96 31.18
N LEU A 187 9.05 -21.56 30.02
CA LEU A 187 8.50 -21.12 28.73
C LEU A 187 7.00 -21.43 28.61
N ILE A 188 6.50 -22.48 29.27
CA ILE A 188 5.05 -22.76 29.33
C ILE A 188 4.30 -21.68 30.12
N ALA A 189 4.89 -21.17 31.22
CA ALA A 189 4.29 -20.07 31.98
C ALA A 189 4.30 -18.75 31.18
N GLU A 190 5.40 -18.43 30.49
CA GLU A 190 5.47 -17.28 29.59
C GLU A 190 4.48 -17.37 28.43
N TYR A 191 4.26 -18.58 27.88
CA TYR A 191 3.24 -18.82 26.86
C TYR A 191 1.81 -18.52 27.36
N GLY A 192 1.48 -18.93 28.59
CA GLY A 192 0.18 -18.60 29.21
C GLY A 192 -0.03 -17.09 29.34
N LYS A 193 1.03 -16.32 29.61
CA LYS A 193 1.00 -14.86 29.63
C LYS A 193 0.72 -14.27 28.25
N PHE A 194 1.41 -14.76 27.20
CA PHE A 194 1.11 -14.33 25.83
C PHE A 194 -0.35 -14.59 25.46
N MET A 195 -0.93 -15.71 25.87
CA MET A 195 -2.34 -16.02 25.63
C MET A 195 -3.30 -15.03 26.29
N ALA A 196 -3.05 -14.64 27.55
CA ALA A 196 -3.81 -13.60 28.22
C ALA A 196 -3.65 -12.25 27.52
N ASP A 197 -2.42 -11.86 27.19
CA ASP A 197 -2.13 -10.62 26.47
C ASP A 197 -2.84 -10.57 25.11
N THR A 198 -3.00 -11.71 24.43
CA THR A 198 -3.68 -11.78 23.13
C THR A 198 -5.16 -11.42 23.24
N ALA A 199 -5.84 -11.86 24.32
CA ALA A 199 -7.21 -11.49 24.60
C ALA A 199 -7.33 -9.99 24.94
N ASP A 200 -6.36 -9.45 25.66
CA ASP A 200 -6.27 -8.01 25.94
C ASP A 200 -6.04 -7.20 24.66
N TRP A 201 -5.20 -7.67 23.74
CA TRP A 201 -5.00 -7.04 22.44
C TRP A 201 -6.27 -7.09 21.58
N ALA A 202 -7.02 -8.20 21.59
CA ALA A 202 -8.30 -8.30 20.91
C ALA A 202 -9.37 -7.37 21.52
N THR A 203 -9.33 -7.13 22.83
CA THR A 203 -10.21 -6.16 23.50
C THR A 203 -9.81 -4.71 23.19
N LYS A 204 -8.51 -4.40 23.26
CA LYS A 204 -7.99 -3.09 22.88
C LYS A 204 -8.28 -2.79 21.40
N ALA A 205 -8.24 -3.80 20.55
CA ALA A 205 -8.62 -3.70 19.15
C ALA A 205 -10.02 -3.15 18.94
N GLN A 206 -10.98 -3.70 19.68
CA GLN A 206 -12.37 -3.26 19.63
C GLN A 206 -12.52 -1.82 20.14
N LYS A 207 -11.70 -1.40 21.10
CA LYS A 207 -11.75 -0.03 21.63
C LYS A 207 -11.32 1.01 20.59
N TYR A 208 -10.40 0.67 19.70
CA TYR A 208 -9.97 1.55 18.60
C TYR A 208 -10.84 1.42 17.35
N GLU A 209 -11.91 0.62 17.39
CA GLU A 209 -12.77 0.32 16.23
C GLU A 209 -13.42 1.56 15.62
N ASP A 210 -13.86 2.51 16.44
CA ASP A 210 -14.51 3.72 15.96
C ASP A 210 -13.47 4.74 15.46
N ASP A 211 -12.30 4.82 16.11
CA ASP A 211 -11.17 5.63 15.66
C ASP A 211 -10.66 5.20 14.27
N LEU A 212 -10.71 3.90 13.97
CA LEU A 212 -10.26 3.34 12.69
C LEU A 212 -11.21 3.68 11.52
N LYS A 213 -12.48 3.97 11.77
CA LYS A 213 -13.47 4.30 10.72
C LYS A 213 -13.30 5.73 10.20
N GLU A 214 -12.80 6.63 11.04
CA GLU A 214 -12.65 8.06 10.74
C GLU A 214 -11.23 8.42 10.27
N MET A 215 -10.39 7.43 10.01
CA MET A 215 -9.02 7.66 9.56
C MET A 215 -8.96 8.30 8.17
N SER A 216 -8.00 9.22 8.02
CA SER A 216 -7.64 9.75 6.71
C SER A 216 -7.07 8.63 5.81
N PRO A 217 -7.16 8.74 4.47
CA PRO A 217 -6.55 7.78 3.56
C PRO A 217 -5.04 7.58 3.82
N ASP A 218 -4.31 8.65 4.17
CA ASP A 218 -2.89 8.58 4.48
C ASP A 218 -2.61 7.78 5.76
N ASP A 219 -3.40 8.01 6.81
CA ASP A 219 -3.31 7.26 8.06
C ASP A 219 -3.67 5.78 7.84
N VAL A 220 -4.69 5.48 7.03
CA VAL A 220 -5.05 4.09 6.68
C VAL A 220 -3.92 3.41 5.90
N ALA A 221 -3.23 4.14 5.02
CA ALA A 221 -2.08 3.60 4.29
C ALA A 221 -0.91 3.25 5.23
N GLU A 222 -0.59 4.13 6.18
CA GLU A 222 0.44 3.90 7.19
C GLU A 222 0.06 2.74 8.13
N TYR A 223 -1.20 2.69 8.58
CA TYR A 223 -1.75 1.58 9.36
C TYR A 223 -1.63 0.25 8.63
N THR A 224 -2.10 0.20 7.38
CA THR A 224 -2.12 -1.04 6.59
C THR A 224 -0.69 -1.52 6.29
N LYS A 225 0.23 -0.60 6.03
CA LYS A 225 1.66 -0.92 5.84
C LYS A 225 2.29 -1.49 7.10
N THR A 226 2.02 -0.90 8.25
CA THR A 226 2.54 -1.36 9.54
C THR A 226 1.97 -2.72 9.90
N MET A 227 0.67 -2.93 9.70
CA MET A 227 0.02 -4.23 9.93
C MET A 227 0.56 -5.31 8.98
N ALA A 228 0.75 -5.00 7.70
CA ALA A 228 1.36 -5.92 6.74
C ALA A 228 2.79 -6.32 7.15
N ARG A 229 3.57 -5.37 7.71
CA ARG A 229 4.90 -5.66 8.27
C ARG A 229 4.82 -6.63 9.45
N ILE A 230 3.90 -6.41 10.39
CA ILE A 230 3.69 -7.28 11.56
C ILE A 230 3.29 -8.70 11.11
N ILE A 231 2.34 -8.82 10.18
CA ILE A 231 1.93 -10.11 9.61
C ILE A 231 3.10 -10.79 8.90
N GLY A 232 3.92 -10.02 8.16
CA GLY A 232 5.13 -10.52 7.51
C GLY A 232 6.10 -11.17 8.51
N LYS A 233 6.41 -10.47 9.61
CA LYS A 233 7.26 -10.99 10.69
C LYS A 233 6.73 -12.30 11.29
N LEU A 234 5.41 -12.38 11.55
CA LEU A 234 4.76 -13.59 12.05
C LEU A 234 4.83 -14.75 11.05
N SER A 235 4.68 -14.45 9.75
CA SER A 235 4.73 -15.46 8.68
C SER A 235 6.11 -16.10 8.53
N ASP A 236 7.19 -15.36 8.83
CA ASP A 236 8.56 -15.88 8.72
C ASP A 236 8.87 -16.96 9.75
N ILE A 237 8.21 -16.93 10.92
CA ILE A 237 8.35 -17.97 11.95
C ILE A 237 7.49 -19.20 11.66
N ALA A 238 6.42 -19.00 10.88
CA ALA A 238 5.48 -20.05 10.48
C ALA A 238 6.04 -21.01 9.41
N LYS A 239 7.07 -20.54 8.68
CA LYS A 239 7.80 -21.32 7.67
C LYS A 239 8.56 -22.47 8.34
#